data_AF-A0A9E5N2T0-F1
#
_entry.id   AF-A0A9E5N2T0-F1
#
_cell.length_a   1.000
_cell.length_b   1.000
_cell.length_c   1.000
_cell.angle_alpha   90.00
_cell.angle_beta   90.00
_cell.angle_gamma   90.00
#
_symmetry.space_group_name_H-M   'P 1'
#
loop_
_entity.id
_entity.type
_entity.pdbx_description
1 polymer ?
#
loop_
_entity_poly.entity_id
_entity_poly.type
_entity_poly.pdbx_seq_one_letter_code
_entity_poly.pdbx_strand_id
1 'polypeptide(L)'
;YKLAGFWGGLFATMGVVLPAFLIILLLATFFYTYRSHPLVEGAFRGIRPAVIGLIAATLFGLAKGGMIVDWKAGITATLVFLAVLYLRIHPIWLIILCGMLGVLIY
;
A
#
# COMPACT_ATOMS: atom_id res chain seq x y z
N TYR A 1 -13.35 18.47 1.16
CA TYR A 1 -13.56 19.94 1.06
C TYR A 1 -14.94 20.39 1.54
N LYS A 2 -16.02 19.61 1.34
CA LYS A 2 -17.41 20.01 1.64
C LYS A 2 -17.78 20.26 3.13
N LEU A 3 -16.92 19.97 4.11
CA LEU A 3 -17.29 20.04 5.54
C LEU A 3 -16.60 21.16 6.35
N ALA A 4 -15.27 21.36 6.22
CA ALA A 4 -14.55 22.34 7.08
C ALA A 4 -13.25 22.92 6.46
N GLY A 5 -13.11 22.94 5.13
CA GLY A 5 -11.96 23.54 4.46
C GLY A 5 -10.59 22.96 4.87
N PHE A 6 -9.56 23.81 4.89
CA PHE A 6 -8.17 23.44 5.25
C PHE A 6 -8.05 22.90 6.68
N TRP A 7 -8.65 23.61 7.65
CA TRP A 7 -8.62 23.25 9.06
C TRP A 7 -9.30 21.90 9.33
N GLY A 8 -10.42 21.62 8.66
CA GLY A 8 -11.07 20.31 8.73
C GLY A 8 -10.19 19.18 8.22
N GLY A 9 -9.43 19.41 7.14
CA GLY A 9 -8.45 18.46 6.65
C GLY A 9 -7.32 18.20 7.66
N LEU A 10 -6.79 19.25 8.27
CA LEU A 10 -5.74 19.15 9.28
C LEU A 10 -6.21 18.30 10.48
N PHE A 11 -7.35 18.63 11.07
CA PHE A 11 -7.90 17.87 12.21
C PHE A 11 -8.29 16.43 11.84
N ALA A 12 -8.78 16.19 10.62
CA ALA A 12 -9.07 14.83 10.15
C ALA A 12 -7.80 13.99 10.01
N THR A 13 -6.73 14.55 9.43
CA THR A 13 -5.45 13.84 9.33
C THR A 13 -4.86 13.54 10.70
N MET A 14 -4.87 14.51 11.62
CA MET A 14 -4.43 14.28 12.99
C MET A 14 -5.28 13.21 13.68
N GLY A 15 -6.60 13.26 13.55
CA GLY A 15 -7.51 12.28 14.16
C GLY A 15 -7.31 10.85 13.65
N VAL A 16 -6.91 10.66 12.38
CA VAL A 16 -6.61 9.33 11.82
C VAL A 16 -5.20 8.86 12.20
N VAL A 17 -4.22 9.77 12.27
CA VAL A 17 -2.82 9.43 12.56
C VAL A 17 -2.58 9.19 14.04
N LEU A 18 -3.21 9.95 14.93
CA LEU A 18 -3.03 9.85 16.39
C LEU A 18 -3.28 8.43 16.95
N PRO A 19 -4.39 7.73 16.64
CA PRO A 19 -4.63 6.40 17.17
C PRO A 19 -3.60 5.38 16.66
N ALA A 20 -3.21 5.44 15.38
CA ALA A 20 -2.18 4.57 14.83
C ALA A 20 -0.82 4.81 15.50
N PHE A 21 -0.46 6.08 15.72
CA PHE A 21 0.76 6.47 16.41
C PHE A 21 0.80 5.96 17.86
N LEU A 22 -0.31 6.10 18.60
CA LEU A 22 -0.43 5.60 19.97
C LEU A 22 -0.26 4.08 20.04
N ILE A 23 -0.86 3.34 19.11
CA ILE A 23 -0.71 1.88 19.04
C ILE A 23 0.75 1.50 18.79
N ILE A 24 1.42 2.15 17.83
CA ILE A 24 2.84 1.89 17.53
C ILE A 24 3.72 2.21 18.75
N LEU A 25 3.47 3.32 19.44
CA LEU A 25 4.21 3.71 20.63
C LEU A 25 4.07 2.67 21.75
N LEU A 26 2.84 2.20 21.98
CA LEU A 26 2.54 1.15 22.97
C LEU A 26 3.24 -0.17 22.59
N LEU A 27 3.17 -0.55 21.32
CA LEU A 27 3.88 -1.74 20.84
C LEU A 27 5.41 -1.57 20.99
N ALA A 28 5.96 -0.38 20.75
CA ALA A 28 7.38 -0.12 20.86
C ALA A 28 7.89 -0.20 22.31
N THR A 29 7.13 0.32 23.29
CA THR A 29 7.50 0.22 24.71
C THR A 29 7.43 -1.23 25.21
N PHE A 30 6.41 -1.99 24.81
CA PHE A 30 6.38 -3.44 25.07
C PHE A 30 7.52 -4.17 24.37
N PHE A 31 7.84 -3.80 23.13
CA PHE A 31 8.90 -4.44 22.36
C PHE A 31 10.29 -4.23 22.99
N TYR A 32 10.58 -3.04 23.51
CA TYR A 32 11.86 -2.76 24.17
C TYR A 32 12.09 -3.65 25.39
N THR A 33 11.04 -3.96 26.14
CA THR A 33 11.09 -4.79 27.36
C THR A 33 11.16 -6.30 27.06
N TYR A 34 10.58 -6.78 25.95
CA TYR A 34 10.45 -8.22 25.63
C TYR A 34 11.24 -8.69 24.39
N ARG A 35 12.15 -7.86 23.86
CA ARG A 35 12.90 -8.11 22.61
C ARG A 35 13.65 -9.45 22.57
N SER A 36 14.02 -10.00 23.72
CA SER A 36 14.78 -11.26 23.84
C SER A 36 13.92 -12.53 23.85
N HIS A 37 12.58 -12.43 23.84
CA HIS A 37 11.74 -13.63 23.86
C HIS A 37 11.54 -14.17 22.43
N PRO A 38 11.82 -15.47 22.16
CA PRO A 38 11.76 -16.06 20.82
C PRO A 38 10.38 -15.95 20.13
N LEU A 39 9.31 -15.79 20.92
CA LEU A 39 7.95 -15.53 20.41
C LEU A 39 7.85 -14.19 19.64
N VAL A 40 8.52 -13.14 20.12
CA VAL A 40 8.49 -11.82 19.48
C VAL A 40 9.26 -11.91 18.16
N GLU A 41 10.44 -12.50 18.15
CA GLU A 41 11.21 -12.68 16.92
C GLU A 41 10.44 -13.49 15.85
N GLY A 42 9.77 -14.58 16.27
CA GLY A 42 8.91 -15.37 15.39
C GLY A 42 7.75 -14.57 14.78
N ALA A 43 7.07 -13.74 15.59
CA ALA A 43 6.00 -12.88 15.11
C ALA A 43 6.50 -11.88 14.06
N PHE A 44 7.64 -11.22 14.29
CA PHE A 44 8.22 -10.26 13.33
C PHE A 44 8.69 -10.91 12.03
N ARG A 45 9.17 -12.16 12.07
CA ARG A 45 9.46 -12.95 10.86
C ARG A 45 8.18 -13.22 10.05
N GLY A 46 7.03 -13.39 10.71
CA GLY A 46 5.72 -13.54 10.07
C GLY A 46 5.13 -12.25 9.51
N ILE A 47 5.47 -11.07 10.07
CA ILE A 47 4.94 -9.78 9.59
C ILE A 47 5.35 -9.50 8.14
N ARG A 48 6.60 -9.80 7.76
CA ARG A 48 7.08 -9.55 6.38
C ARG A 48 6.23 -10.26 5.31
N PRO A 49 6.04 -11.59 5.34
CA PRO A 49 5.18 -12.26 4.37
C PRO A 49 3.70 -11.87 4.53
N ALA A 50 3.22 -11.57 5.74
CA ALA A 50 1.84 -11.09 5.93
C ALA A 50 1.57 -9.76 5.21
N VAL A 51 2.51 -8.82 5.26
CA VAL A 51 2.40 -7.53 4.53
C VAL A 51 2.36 -7.76 3.02
N ILE A 52 3.20 -8.65 2.50
CA ILE A 52 3.18 -9.01 1.07
C ILE A 52 1.82 -9.61 0.69
N GLY A 53 1.29 -10.51 1.52
CA GLY A 53 -0.03 -11.11 1.32
C GLY A 53 -1.17 -10.08 1.35
N LEU A 54 -1.10 -9.10 2.25
CA LEU A 54 -2.08 -8.02 2.34
C LEU A 54 -2.07 -7.14 1.08
N ILE A 55 -0.87 -6.79 0.59
CA ILE A 55 -0.72 -6.03 -0.66
C ILE A 55 -1.25 -6.85 -1.85
N ALA A 56 -0.96 -8.15 -1.90
CA ALA A 56 -1.51 -9.02 -2.94
C ALA A 56 -3.05 -9.06 -2.86
N ALA A 57 -3.63 -9.21 -1.67
CA ALA A 57 -5.07 -9.26 -1.47
C ALA A 57 -5.78 -7.97 -1.90
N THR A 58 -5.19 -6.79 -1.62
CA THR A 58 -5.75 -5.52 -2.10
C THR A 58 -5.67 -5.41 -3.62
N LEU A 59 -4.58 -5.86 -4.24
CA LEU A 59 -4.46 -5.94 -5.71
C LEU A 59 -5.51 -6.86 -6.32
N PHE A 60 -5.74 -8.05 -5.75
CA PHE A 60 -6.79 -8.96 -6.21
C PHE A 60 -8.19 -8.36 -6.04
N GLY A 61 -8.43 -7.66 -4.93
CA GLY A 61 -9.69 -6.95 -4.69
C GLY A 61 -9.95 -5.88 -5.76
N LEU A 62 -8.94 -5.08 -6.10
CA LEU A 62 -9.03 -4.08 -7.17
C LEU A 62 -9.25 -4.71 -8.54
N ALA A 63 -8.53 -5.79 -8.86
CA ALA A 63 -8.68 -6.51 -10.12
C ALA A 63 -10.10 -7.06 -10.30
N LYS A 64 -10.67 -7.68 -9.25
CA LYS A 64 -12.04 -8.21 -9.25
C LYS A 64 -13.11 -7.12 -9.21
N GLY A 65 -12.82 -5.98 -8.58
CA GLY A 65 -13.71 -4.84 -8.44
C GLY A 65 -14.01 -4.07 -9.74
N GLY A 66 -13.61 -4.60 -10.90
CA GLY A 66 -13.86 -3.98 -12.20
C GLY A 66 -12.83 -2.93 -12.58
N MET A 67 -11.59 -3.04 -12.12
CA MET A 67 -10.48 -2.22 -12.64
C MET A 67 -9.85 -2.85 -13.90
N ILE A 68 -10.01 -4.17 -14.08
CA ILE A 68 -9.63 -4.90 -15.30
C ILE A 68 -10.92 -5.31 -16.01
N VAL A 69 -11.63 -4.35 -16.62
CA VAL A 69 -12.86 -4.63 -17.39
C VAL A 69 -12.53 -4.92 -18.85
N ASP A 70 -11.53 -4.24 -19.41
CA ASP A 70 -11.14 -4.38 -20.80
C ASP A 70 -9.89 -5.26 -20.99
N TRP A 71 -9.86 -5.99 -22.10
CA TRP A 71 -8.68 -6.71 -22.59
C TRP A 71 -7.43 -5.82 -22.64
N LYS A 72 -7.60 -4.54 -22.96
CA LYS A 72 -6.53 -3.53 -22.97
C LYS A 72 -5.92 -3.30 -21.58
N ALA A 73 -6.74 -3.25 -20.53
CA ALA A 73 -6.28 -3.08 -19.15
C ALA A 73 -5.51 -4.32 -18.65
N GLY A 74 -5.93 -5.52 -19.07
CA GLY A 74 -5.21 -6.76 -18.79
C GLY A 74 -3.81 -6.79 -19.43
N ILE A 75 -3.71 -6.35 -20.68
CA ILE A 75 -2.42 -6.26 -21.39
C ILE A 75 -1.49 -5.23 -20.73
N THR A 76 -1.99 -4.02 -20.43
CA THR A 76 -1.15 -2.97 -19.83
C THR A 76 -0.66 -3.38 -18.45
N ALA A 77 -1.52 -4.00 -17.62
CA ALA A 77 -1.11 -4.53 -16.31
C ALA A 77 -0.02 -5.61 -16.43
N THR A 78 -0.16 -6.54 -17.38
CA THR A 78 0.81 -7.61 -17.62
C THR A 78 2.14 -7.06 -18.12
N LEU A 79 2.11 -6.12 -19.07
CA LEU A 79 3.29 -5.49 -19.65
C LEU A 79 4.06 -4.68 -18.59
N VAL A 80 3.35 -3.96 -17.73
CA VAL A 80 3.92 -3.21 -16.61
C VAL A 80 4.54 -4.14 -15.57
N PHE A 81 3.87 -5.24 -15.24
CA PHE A 81 4.39 -6.23 -14.31
C PHE A 81 5.70 -6.85 -14.84
N LEU A 82 5.75 -7.20 -16.12
CA LEU A 82 6.97 -7.66 -16.80
C LEU A 82 8.06 -6.57 -16.81
N ALA A 83 7.69 -5.32 -17.10
CA ALA A 83 8.63 -4.20 -17.10
C ALA A 83 9.27 -3.98 -15.72
N VAL A 84 8.51 -4.09 -14.62
CA VAL A 84 9.04 -3.99 -13.26
C VAL A 84 10.06 -5.11 -12.98
N LEU A 85 9.76 -6.34 -13.40
CA LEU A 85 10.63 -7.50 -13.15
C LEU A 85 11.94 -7.43 -13.93
N TYR A 86 11.91 -6.95 -15.18
CA TYR A 86 13.08 -6.98 -16.07
C TYR A 86 13.84 -5.65 -16.14
N LEU A 87 13.17 -4.50 -16.11
CA LEU A 87 13.82 -3.22 -16.46
C LEU A 87 14.49 -2.50 -15.30
N ARG A 88 14.33 -2.93 -14.04
CA ARG A 88 14.86 -2.23 -12.84
C ARG A 88 14.63 -0.70 -12.85
N ILE A 89 13.61 -0.24 -13.56
CA ILE A 89 13.23 1.17 -13.63
C ILE A 89 12.63 1.55 -12.28
N HIS A 90 12.89 2.78 -11.83
CA HIS A 90 12.26 3.31 -10.64
C HIS A 90 10.72 3.24 -10.77
N PRO A 91 10.01 2.56 -9.83
CA PRO A 91 8.57 2.36 -9.91
C PRO A 91 7.77 3.65 -10.11
N ILE A 92 8.29 4.78 -9.61
CA ILE A 92 7.70 6.11 -9.74
C ILE A 92 7.48 6.49 -11.21
N TRP A 93 8.48 6.31 -12.07
CA TRP A 93 8.38 6.60 -13.50
C TRP A 93 7.33 5.72 -14.18
N LEU A 94 7.26 4.47 -13.72
CA LEU A 94 6.32 3.48 -14.23
C LEU A 94 4.87 3.82 -13.87
N ILE A 95 4.64 4.30 -12.64
CA ILE A 95 3.32 4.80 -12.20
C ILE A 95 2.88 6.00 -13.05
N ILE A 96 3.79 6.94 -13.34
CA ILE A 96 3.48 8.12 -14.16
C ILE A 96 3.11 7.69 -15.59
N LEU A 97 3.88 6.80 -16.22
CA LEU A 97 3.60 6.28 -17.56
C LEU A 97 2.26 5.54 -17.63
N CYS A 98 1.95 4.69 -16.63
CA CYS A 98 0.66 4.02 -16.53
C CYS A 98 -0.49 5.02 -16.42
N GLY A 99 -0.33 6.07 -15.60
CA GLY A 99 -1.34 7.14 -15.47
C GLY A 99 -1.58 7.86 -16.79
N MET A 100 -0.52 8.20 -17.52
CA MET A 100 -0.63 8.84 -18.83
C MET A 100 -1.30 7.93 -19.87
N LEU A 101 -0.92 6.65 -19.91
CA LEU A 101 -1.56 5.66 -20.79
C LEU A 101 -3.04 5.47 -20.46
N GLY A 102 -3.39 5.49 -19.16
CA GLY A 102 -4.77 5.43 -18.71
C GLY A 102 -5.62 6.57 -19.29
N VAL A 103 -5.15 7.81 -19.21
CA VAL A 103 -5.84 9.01 -19.74
C VAL A 103 -5.94 9.03 -21.27
N LEU A 104 -5.01 8.38 -21.98
CA LEU A 104 -5.04 8.31 -23.45
C LEU A 104 -5.95 7.20 -23.97
N ILE A 105 -6.13 6.12 -23.20
CA ILE A 105 -6.88 4.93 -23.62
C ILE A 105 -8.34 4.98 -23.15
N TYR A 106 -8.63 5.67 -22.03
CA TYR A 106 -9.95 5.90 -21.44
C TYR A 106 -10.26 7.39 -21.34
#